data_AF-A0A538N0U4-F1
#
_entry.id   AF-A0A538N0U4-F1
#
_cell.length_a   1.000
_cell.length_b   1.000
_cell.length_c   1.000
_cell.angle_alpha   90.00
_cell.angle_beta   90.00
_cell.angle_gamma   90.00
#
_symmetry.space_group_name_H-M   'P 1'
#
loop_
_entity.id
_entity.type
_entity.pdbx_description
1 polymer ?
#
loop_
_entity_poly.entity_id
_entity_poly.type
_entity_poly.pdbx_seq_one_letter_code
_entity_poly.pdbx_strand_id
1 'polypeptide(L)'
;MSAQSERARAPRRDGLPLATVGSVEAIHIATAAGAPVRPVDEIRAIAGVGLEGDRYADGRGHYQDGRVSRDLTLIEAESLEALGRE
;
A
#
# COMPACT_ATOMS: atom_id res chain seq x y z
N MET A 1 14.63 31.09 2.07
CA MET A 1 14.06 30.80 3.40
C MET A 1 13.53 29.38 3.37
N SER A 2 14.37 28.44 3.80
CA SER A 2 14.07 27.01 3.79
C SER A 2 13.35 26.64 5.07
N ALA A 3 12.13 26.15 4.97
CA ALA A 3 11.44 25.47 6.06
C ALA A 3 11.31 23.99 5.67
N GLN A 4 12.36 23.22 5.95
CA GLN A 4 12.28 21.77 5.96
C GLN A 4 11.46 21.38 7.20
N SER A 5 10.21 21.02 6.96
CA SER A 5 9.31 20.53 8.00
C SER A 5 9.60 19.05 8.24
N GLU A 6 10.40 18.76 9.27
CA GLU A 6 10.48 17.43 9.89
C GLU A 6 9.07 16.97 10.28
N ARG A 7 8.47 16.07 9.50
CA ARG A 7 7.20 15.44 9.86
C ARG A 7 7.48 14.32 10.84
N ALA A 8 7.03 14.53 12.08
CA ALA A 8 7.18 13.63 13.21
C ALA A 8 6.76 12.19 12.88
N ARG A 9 7.70 11.26 13.09
CA ARG A 9 7.52 9.82 13.00
C ARG A 9 6.65 9.35 14.17
N ALA A 10 5.58 8.61 13.89
CA ALA A 10 4.68 8.08 14.91
C ALA A 10 5.44 7.20 15.94
N PRO A 11 5.05 7.22 17.23
CA PRO A 11 5.74 6.47 18.28
C PRO A 11 5.64 4.95 18.03
N ARG A 12 6.78 4.26 18.12
CA ARG A 12 6.84 2.79 18.12
C ARG A 12 6.12 2.30 19.39
N ARG A 13 5.21 1.33 19.27
CA ARG A 13 4.58 0.69 20.44
C ARG A 13 5.56 -0.30 21.05
N ASP A 14 6.11 0.03 22.21
CA ASP A 14 6.97 -0.87 22.97
C ASP A 14 6.10 -1.85 23.78
N GLY A 15 6.27 -3.16 23.58
CA GLY A 15 5.77 -4.18 24.53
C GLY A 15 4.99 -5.39 24.01
N LEU A 16 4.80 -5.57 22.70
CA LEU A 16 4.37 -6.86 22.15
C LEU A 16 5.63 -7.70 21.83
N PRO A 17 5.69 -9.02 22.08
CA PRO A 17 6.79 -9.85 21.59
C PRO A 17 7.00 -9.51 20.11
N LEU A 18 8.25 -9.32 19.67
CA LEU A 18 8.63 -8.87 18.32
C LEU A 18 7.95 -9.75 17.26
N ALA A 19 6.69 -9.46 16.97
CA ALA A 19 6.05 -9.81 15.73
C ALA A 19 6.97 -9.19 14.70
N THR A 20 7.64 -10.04 13.92
CA THR A 20 8.55 -9.62 12.88
C THR A 20 7.88 -8.47 12.12
N VAL A 21 8.39 -7.26 12.29
CA VAL A 21 7.78 -6.08 11.69
C VAL A 21 8.15 -6.17 10.22
N GLY A 22 7.19 -6.56 9.38
CA GLY A 22 7.36 -6.54 7.94
C GLY A 22 7.65 -5.11 7.45
N SER A 23 8.45 -5.00 6.39
CA SER A 23 8.68 -3.75 5.68
C SER A 23 7.99 -3.76 4.32
N VAL A 24 7.51 -2.61 3.88
CA VAL A 24 7.00 -2.44 2.52
C VAL A 24 8.20 -2.21 1.59
N GLU A 25 8.42 -3.12 0.66
CA GLU A 25 9.54 -3.03 -0.31
C GLU A 25 9.17 -2.20 -1.54
N ALA A 26 7.91 -2.28 -1.98
CA ALA A 26 7.43 -1.55 -3.15
C ALA A 26 5.95 -1.24 -3.04
N ILE A 27 5.55 -0.12 -3.63
CA ILE A 27 4.17 0.35 -3.68
C ILE A 27 3.76 0.45 -5.14
N HIS A 28 2.58 -0.08 -5.46
CA HIS A 28 2.07 -0.11 -6.81
C HIS A 28 0.60 0.29 -6.83
N ILE A 29 0.22 1.13 -7.80
CA ILE A 29 -1.16 1.57 -8.01
C ILE A 29 -1.57 1.43 -9.47
N ALA A 30 -2.87 1.43 -9.74
CA ALA A 30 -3.38 1.79 -11.06
C ALA A 30 -4.58 2.71 -10.94
N THR A 31 -4.71 3.64 -11.88
CA THR A 31 -5.75 4.69 -11.82
C THR A 31 -7.16 4.19 -12.20
N ALA A 32 -7.28 3.01 -12.83
CA ALA A 32 -8.55 2.41 -13.22
C ALA A 32 -8.45 0.88 -13.39
N ALA A 33 -9.60 0.20 -13.50
CA ALA A 33 -9.67 -1.19 -13.93
C ALA A 33 -9.02 -1.37 -15.31
N GLY A 34 -8.18 -2.40 -15.46
CA GLY A 34 -7.45 -2.68 -16.70
C GLY A 34 -6.31 -1.70 -17.05
N ALA A 35 -6.18 -0.58 -16.33
CA ALA A 35 -5.05 0.32 -16.52
C ALA A 35 -3.73 -0.32 -16.05
N PRO A 36 -2.59 0.04 -16.66
CA PRO A 36 -1.28 -0.44 -16.23
C PRO A 36 -1.03 -0.13 -14.76
N VAL A 37 -0.50 -1.12 -14.04
CA VAL A 37 0.01 -0.94 -12.68
C VAL A 37 1.36 -0.24 -12.76
N ARG A 38 1.59 0.75 -11.89
CA ARG A 38 2.82 1.55 -11.87
C ARG A 38 3.39 1.66 -10.46
N PRO A 39 4.73 1.63 -10.31
CA PRO A 39 5.37 1.84 -9.03
C PRO A 39 5.33 3.30 -8.61
N VAL A 40 5.29 3.54 -7.30
CA VAL A 40 5.46 4.85 -6.67
C VAL A 40 6.34 4.72 -5.43
N ASP A 41 7.12 5.77 -5.12
CA ASP A 41 8.01 5.78 -3.95
C ASP A 41 7.25 6.03 -2.65
N GLU A 42 6.20 6.86 -2.70
CA GLU A 42 5.35 7.20 -1.57
C GLU A 42 3.91 7.40 -2.01
N ILE A 43 2.97 7.12 -1.11
CA ILE A 43 1.55 7.38 -1.33
C ILE A 43 0.82 7.54 0.00
N ARG A 44 -0.29 8.28 -0.04
CA ARG A 44 -1.18 8.42 1.11
C ARG A 44 -2.15 7.25 1.19
N ALA A 45 -2.11 6.49 2.28
CA ALA A 45 -3.13 5.52 2.64
C ALA A 45 -4.21 6.18 3.51
N ILE A 46 -5.48 6.06 3.10
CA ILE A 46 -6.64 6.61 3.78
C ILE A 46 -7.49 5.45 4.29
N ALA A 47 -7.66 5.34 5.62
CA ALA A 47 -8.40 4.25 6.23
C ALA A 47 -9.85 4.19 5.75
N GLY A 48 -10.32 3.00 5.34
CA GLY A 48 -11.67 2.80 4.81
C GLY A 48 -11.86 3.25 3.36
N VAL A 49 -10.81 3.74 2.70
CA VAL A 49 -10.85 4.24 1.31
C VAL A 49 -9.79 3.52 0.48
N GLY A 50 -8.54 3.50 0.94
CA GLY A 50 -7.41 2.90 0.24
C GLY A 50 -6.32 3.90 -0.11
N LEU A 51 -5.57 3.61 -1.16
CA LEU A 51 -4.46 4.46 -1.63
C LEU A 51 -4.98 5.60 -2.50
N GLU A 52 -4.66 6.84 -2.14
CA GLU A 52 -5.10 8.04 -2.87
C GLU A 52 -4.70 7.97 -4.37
N GLY A 53 -5.70 7.96 -5.26
CA GLY A 53 -5.50 7.86 -6.71
C GLY A 53 -5.40 6.43 -7.26
N ASP A 54 -5.49 5.40 -6.41
CA ASP A 54 -5.71 4.02 -6.86
C ASP A 54 -7.18 3.78 -7.23
N ARG A 55 -7.38 2.87 -8.18
CA ARG A 55 -8.68 2.47 -8.70
C ARG A 55 -9.68 2.06 -7.62
N TYR A 56 -9.26 1.43 -6.52
CA TYR A 56 -10.21 1.03 -5.48
C TYR A 56 -10.61 2.19 -4.59
N ALA A 57 -9.69 3.11 -4.29
CA ALA A 57 -10.00 4.34 -3.57
C ALA A 57 -10.98 5.23 -4.34
N ASP A 58 -10.86 5.26 -5.67
CA ASP A 58 -11.72 6.07 -6.53
C ASP A 58 -13.00 5.36 -6.98
N GLY A 59 -13.27 4.13 -6.51
CA GLY A 59 -14.44 3.34 -6.95
C GLY A 59 -14.40 2.94 -8.44
N ARG A 60 -13.21 2.96 -9.05
CA ARG A 60 -12.93 2.60 -10.45
C ARG A 60 -12.32 1.20 -10.59
N GLY A 61 -12.30 0.43 -9.50
CA GLY A 61 -11.85 -0.96 -9.46
C GLY A 61 -12.79 -1.89 -10.24
N HIS A 62 -12.27 -3.02 -10.72
CA HIS A 62 -13.09 -4.01 -11.43
C HIS A 62 -14.11 -4.67 -10.51
N TYR A 63 -13.69 -4.93 -9.27
CA TYR A 63 -14.54 -5.54 -8.28
C TYR A 63 -15.11 -4.48 -7.32
N GLN A 64 -16.44 -4.43 -7.21
CA GLN A 64 -17.16 -3.41 -6.45
C GLN A 64 -18.27 -4.03 -5.58
N ASP A 65 -17.96 -5.12 -4.88
CA ASP A 65 -18.88 -5.76 -3.94
C ASP A 65 -18.54 -5.42 -2.49
N GLY A 66 -19.55 -5.51 -1.61
CA GLY A 66 -19.40 -5.25 -0.17
C GLY A 66 -18.86 -6.43 0.62
N ARG A 67 -18.24 -7.43 -0.03
CA ARG A 67 -17.81 -8.69 0.64
C ARG A 67 -16.53 -8.52 1.44
N VAL A 68 -15.62 -7.66 0.97
CA VAL A 68 -14.31 -7.38 1.57
C VAL A 68 -13.96 -5.92 1.35
N SER A 69 -13.22 -5.32 2.29
CA SER A 69 -12.56 -4.05 2.01
C SER A 69 -11.45 -4.27 0.97
N ARG A 70 -11.26 -3.30 0.09
CA ARG A 70 -10.28 -3.35 -1.02
C ARG A 70 -9.30 -2.18 -0.93
N ASP A 71 -9.17 -1.64 0.27
CA ASP A 71 -8.35 -0.49 0.59
C ASP A 71 -6.88 -0.76 0.25
N LEU A 72 -6.41 -1.99 0.51
CA LEU A 72 -5.05 -2.44 0.23
C LEU A 72 -5.05 -3.90 -0.25
N THR A 73 -4.15 -4.19 -1.18
CA THR A 73 -3.73 -5.55 -1.53
C THR A 73 -2.28 -5.71 -1.09
N LEU A 74 -2.00 -6.73 -0.28
CA LEU A 74 -0.63 -7.07 0.14
C LEU A 74 -0.21 -8.36 -0.55
N ILE A 75 1.03 -8.37 -1.03
CA ILE A 75 1.68 -9.53 -1.65
C ILE A 75 3.01 -9.69 -0.93
N GLU A 76 3.30 -10.92 -0.50
CA GLU A 76 4.59 -11.25 0.11
C GLU A 76 5.70 -11.16 -0.95
N ALA A 77 6.79 -10.45 -0.63
CA ALA A 77 7.90 -10.27 -1.56
C ALA A 77 8.55 -11.63 -1.90
N GLU A 78 8.64 -12.51 -0.91
CA GLU A 78 9.19 -13.86 -1.01
C GLU A 78 8.44 -14.73 -2.03
N SER A 79 7.11 -14.52 -2.15
CA SER A 79 6.30 -15.22 -3.16
C SER A 79 6.66 -14.77 -4.58
N LEU A 80 6.94 -13.47 -4.78
CA LEU A 80 7.36 -12.94 -6.07
C LEU A 80 8.80 -13.38 -6.41
N GLU A 81 9.69 -13.36 -5.43
CA GLU A 81 11.06 -13.84 -5.60
C GLU A 81 11.12 -15.33 -5.95
N ALA A 82 10.30 -16.16 -5.30
CA ALA A 82 10.22 -17.58 -5.60
C ALA A 82 9.78 -17.81 -7.05
N LEU A 83 8.74 -17.10 -7.50
CA LEU A 83 8.27 -17.16 -8.89
C LEU A 83 9.34 -16.72 -9.90
N GLY A 84 10.17 -15.73 -9.56
CA GLY A 84 11.25 -15.26 -10.44
C GLY A 84 12.45 -16.21 -10.57
N ARG A 85 12.52 -17.26 -9.74
CA ARG A 85 13.57 -18.30 -9.79
C ARG A 85 13.19 -19.51 -10.64
N GLU A 86 11.92 -19.64 -11.02
CA GLU A 86 11.43 -20.66 -11.97
C GLU A 86 11.80 -20.30 -13.42
#